data_AF-A0A3L6DSP8-F1
#
_entry.id   AF-A0A3L6DSP8-F1
#
_cell.length_a   1.000
_cell.length_b   1.000
_cell.length_c   1.000
_cell.angle_alpha   90.00
_cell.angle_beta   90.00
_cell.angle_gamma   90.00
#
_symmetry.space_group_name_H-M   'P 1'
#
loop_
_entity.id
_entity.type
_entity.pdbx_description
1 polymer ?
#
loop_
_entity_poly.entity_id
_entity_poly.type
_entity_poly.pdbx_seq_one_letter_code
_entity_poly.pdbx_strand_id
1 'polypeptide(L)'
;MTWIRGGPSSLNSRNIALAIDGSLRRLGVDYIDLYQIHWPDRYVPMFGEIEYDPNCQYTSVPMEEQLEALGRAIDAGKVHWP
;
A
#
# COMPACT_ATOMS: atom_id res chain seq x y z
N MET A 1 7.80 0.68 11.33
CA MET A 1 7.49 1.80 10.43
C MET A 1 7.51 3.16 11.16
N THR A 2 8.62 3.51 11.84
CA THR A 2 8.74 4.80 12.55
C THR A 2 8.92 6.01 11.61
N TRP A 3 9.24 5.75 10.33
CA TRP A 3 9.43 6.77 9.29
C TRP A 3 8.12 7.28 8.67
N ILE A 4 6.99 6.59 8.89
CA ILE A 4 5.68 7.03 8.42
C ILE A 4 5.13 8.04 9.45
N ARG A 5 5.17 9.33 9.13
CA ARG A 5 4.77 10.43 10.04
C ARG A 5 3.26 10.43 10.30
N GLY A 6 2.82 9.68 11.30
CA GLY A 6 1.40 9.60 11.71
C GLY A 6 0.49 8.90 10.69
N GLY A 7 1.07 8.20 9.73
CA GLY A 7 0.32 7.41 8.74
C GLY A 7 0.02 6.00 9.25
N PRO A 8 -0.84 5.27 8.53
CA PRO A 8 -1.21 3.91 8.87
C PRO A 8 0.00 2.98 8.98
N SER A 9 -0.03 2.07 9.95
CA SER A 9 1.07 1.15 10.26
C SER A 9 1.09 -0.12 9.38
N SER A 10 0.15 -0.25 8.45
CA SER A 10 0.06 -1.42 7.57
C SER A 10 -0.75 -1.15 6.30
N LEU A 11 -0.51 -1.98 5.28
CA LEU A 11 -1.20 -2.02 3.99
C LEU A 11 -2.49 -2.86 4.04
N ASN A 12 -3.30 -2.74 5.08
CA ASN A 12 -4.59 -3.44 5.13
C ASN A 12 -5.62 -2.80 4.16
N SER A 13 -6.68 -3.54 3.87
CA SER A 13 -7.75 -3.11 2.95
C SER A 13 -8.29 -1.71 3.27
N ARG A 14 -8.49 -1.40 4.55
CA ARG A 14 -9.04 -0.12 5.00
C ARG A 14 -8.10 1.03 4.70
N ASN A 15 -6.81 0.85 4.99
CA ASN A 15 -5.80 1.89 4.79
C ASN A 15 -5.54 2.15 3.31
N ILE A 16 -5.54 1.10 2.48
CA ILE A 16 -5.44 1.23 1.01
C ILE A 16 -6.62 2.07 0.48
N ALA A 17 -7.86 1.74 0.86
CA ALA A 17 -9.04 2.49 0.42
C ALA A 17 -8.98 3.97 0.85
N LEU A 18 -8.63 4.25 2.11
CA LEU A 18 -8.48 5.63 2.61
C LEU A 18 -7.35 6.39 1.91
N ALA A 19 -6.25 5.73 1.56
CA ALA A 19 -5.14 6.34 0.85
C ALA A 19 -5.52 6.71 -0.60
N ILE A 20 -6.25 5.84 -1.30
CA ILE A 20 -6.78 6.10 -2.65
C ILE A 20 -7.76 7.28 -2.60
N ASP A 21 -8.76 7.23 -1.72
CA ASP A 21 -9.76 8.30 -1.57
C ASP A 21 -9.14 9.64 -1.19
N GLY A 22 -8.12 9.60 -0.33
CA GLY A 22 -7.33 10.77 0.02
C GLY A 22 -6.56 11.33 -1.18
N SER A 23 -6.02 10.47 -2.03
CA SER A 23 -5.26 10.87 -3.22
C SER A 23 -6.16 11.51 -4.28
N LEU A 24 -7.28 10.87 -4.61
CA LEU A 24 -8.30 11.41 -5.51
C LEU A 24 -8.74 12.81 -5.08
N ARG A 25 -9.09 12.97 -3.79
CA ARG A 25 -9.50 14.27 -3.23
C ARG A 25 -8.43 15.35 -3.34
N ARG A 26 -7.16 15.01 -3.09
CA ARG A 26 -6.06 15.99 -3.15
C ARG A 26 -5.69 16.38 -4.58
N LEU A 27 -5.80 15.44 -5.50
CA LEU A 27 -5.53 15.65 -6.92
C LEU A 27 -6.71 16.33 -7.64
N GLY A 28 -7.92 16.25 -7.09
CA GLY A 28 -9.12 16.79 -7.72
C GLY A 28 -9.52 16.01 -8.98
N VAL A 29 -9.29 14.70 -8.98
CA VAL A 29 -9.59 13.80 -10.08
C VAL A 29 -10.51 12.68 -9.61
N ASP A 30 -11.30 12.13 -10.53
CA ASP A 30 -12.26 11.07 -10.23
C ASP A 30 -11.64 9.67 -10.29
N TYR A 31 -10.49 9.51 -10.97
CA TYR A 31 -9.76 8.25 -11.07
C TYR A 31 -8.24 8.46 -11.22
N ILE A 32 -7.48 7.37 -11.00
CA ILE A 32 -6.03 7.31 -11.18
C ILE A 32 -5.70 6.20 -12.20
N ASP A 33 -4.90 6.50 -13.23
CA ASP A 33 -4.53 5.48 -14.22
C ASP A 33 -3.64 4.37 -13.65
N LEU A 34 -2.67 4.72 -12.80
CA LEU A 34 -1.71 3.78 -12.21
C LEU A 34 -1.55 4.05 -10.70
N TYR A 35 -1.81 3.04 -9.87
CA TYR A 35 -1.70 3.15 -8.41
C TYR A 35 -0.82 2.05 -7.82
N GLN A 36 0.39 2.40 -7.38
CA GLN A 36 1.40 1.43 -6.95
C GLN A 36 1.46 1.25 -5.43
N ILE A 37 1.74 0.01 -5.00
CA ILE A 37 2.27 -0.25 -3.66
C ILE A 37 3.70 0.29 -3.60
N HIS A 38 3.91 1.35 -2.83
CA HIS A 38 5.18 2.05 -2.77
C HIS A 38 6.29 1.23 -2.08
N TRP A 39 5.94 0.43 -1.08
CA TRP A 39 6.83 -0.52 -0.38
C TRP A 39 6.02 -1.74 0.07
N PRO A 40 6.61 -2.94 0.12
CA PRO A 40 5.91 -4.11 0.66
C PRO A 40 5.59 -3.93 2.14
N ASP A 41 4.48 -4.51 2.59
CA ASP A 41 4.14 -4.52 4.02
C ASP A 41 5.12 -5.40 4.81
N ARG A 42 5.53 -6.54 4.24
CA ARG A 42 6.49 -7.47 4.83
C ARG A 42 7.88 -6.85 4.94
N TYR A 43 8.66 -7.38 5.88
CA TYR A 43 10.09 -7.07 5.97
C TYR A 43 10.79 -7.36 4.63
N VAL A 44 11.55 -6.36 4.19
CA VAL A 44 12.56 -6.46 3.15
C VAL A 44 13.77 -5.64 3.60
N PRO A 45 14.99 -5.95 3.13
CA PRO A 45 16.15 -5.09 3.35
C PRO A 45 15.86 -3.69 2.81
N MET A 46 16.12 -2.67 3.61
CA MET A 46 15.85 -1.27 3.26
C MET A 46 17.04 -0.37 3.62
N PHE A 47 17.07 0.83 3.05
CA PHE A 47 18.01 1.89 3.42
C PHE A 47 19.50 1.51 3.35
N GLY A 48 19.88 0.74 2.33
CA GLY A 48 21.27 0.33 2.08
C GLY A 48 21.59 -1.10 2.49
N GLU A 49 20.66 -1.79 3.17
CA GLU A 49 20.74 -3.23 3.37
C GLU A 49 20.41 -3.96 2.06
N ILE A 50 21.12 -5.06 1.80
CA ILE A 50 20.96 -5.88 0.58
C ILE A 50 20.63 -7.35 0.90
N GLU A 51 20.89 -7.81 2.12
CA GLU A 51 20.67 -9.20 2.54
C GLU A 51 19.43 -9.32 3.40
N TYR A 52 18.64 -10.36 3.13
CA TYR A 52 17.44 -10.67 3.88
C TYR A 52 17.77 -11.41 5.19
N ASP A 53 17.40 -10.82 6.33
CA ASP A 53 17.47 -11.49 7.64
C ASP A 53 16.09 -12.02 8.09
N PRO A 54 15.88 -13.33 8.17
CA PRO A 54 14.63 -13.91 8.66
C PRO A 54 14.27 -13.49 10.10
N ASN A 55 15.26 -13.11 10.92
CA ASN A 55 15.03 -12.69 12.31
C ASN A 55 14.39 -11.29 12.40
N CYS A 56 14.47 -10.50 11.32
CA CYS A 56 13.84 -9.19 11.22
C CYS A 56 12.38 -9.25 10.72
N GLN A 57 11.86 -10.46 10.47
CA GLN A 57 10.45 -10.64 10.09
C GLN A 57 9.50 -10.13 11.18
N TYR A 58 8.40 -9.56 10.73
CA TYR A 58 7.27 -9.16 11.57
C TYR A 58 5.96 -9.55 10.88
N THR A 59 4.87 -9.57 11.65
CA THR A 59 3.53 -9.84 11.12
C THR A 59 3.17 -8.77 10.09
N SER A 60 2.96 -9.20 8.85
CA SER A 60 2.55 -8.34 7.74
C SER A 60 1.16 -8.71 7.24
N VAL A 61 0.51 -7.75 6.59
CA VAL A 61 -0.70 -7.98 5.81
C VAL A 61 -0.36 -8.92 4.64
N PRO A 62 -1.11 -10.00 4.42
CA PRO A 62 -0.91 -10.89 3.28
C PRO A 62 -1.00 -10.15 1.94
N MET A 63 -0.29 -10.62 0.93
CA MET A 63 -0.28 -9.97 -0.38
C MET A 63 -1.66 -10.08 -1.04
N GLU A 64 -2.39 -11.14 -0.75
CA GLU A 64 -3.75 -11.42 -1.21
C GLU A 64 -4.71 -10.32 -0.75
N GLU A 65 -4.67 -9.92 0.53
CA GLU A 65 -5.54 -8.85 1.04
C GLU A 65 -5.20 -7.51 0.37
N GLN A 66 -3.91 -7.23 0.16
CA GLN A 66 -3.46 -6.00 -0.51
C GLN A 66 -3.96 -5.95 -1.97
N LEU A 67 -3.83 -7.06 -2.70
CA LEU A 67 -4.28 -7.18 -4.08
C LEU A 67 -5.80 -7.16 -4.20
N GLU A 68 -6.54 -7.79 -3.28
CA GLU A 68 -7.99 -7.71 -3.22
C GLU A 68 -8.47 -6.27 -3.02
N ALA A 69 -7.78 -5.50 -2.17
CA ALA A 69 -8.12 -4.10 -1.95
C ALA A 69 -7.89 -3.23 -3.20
N LEU A 70 -6.81 -3.47 -3.94
CA LEU A 70 -6.56 -2.83 -5.23
C LEU A 70 -7.59 -3.25 -6.28
N GLY A 71 -7.95 -4.54 -6.32
CA GLY A 71 -9.02 -5.06 -7.17
C GLY A 71 -10.35 -4.36 -6.94
N ARG A 72 -10.75 -4.18 -5.67
CA ARG A 72 -11.96 -3.39 -5.32
C ARG A 72 -11.89 -1.94 -5.79
N ALA A 73 -10.70 -1.33 -5.81
CA ALA A 73 -10.53 0.02 -6.32
C ALA A 73 -10.67 0.10 -7.85
N ILE A 74 -10.23 -0.95 -8.55
CA ILE A 74 -10.44 -1.12 -9.99
C ILE A 74 -11.92 -1.32 -10.30
N ASP A 75 -12.60 -2.22 -9.58
CA ASP A 75 -14.03 -2.48 -9.74
C ASP A 75 -14.87 -1.21 -9.46
N ALA A 76 -14.41 -0.36 -8.55
CA ALA A 76 -15.04 0.92 -8.23
C ALA A 76 -14.72 2.05 -9.23
N GLY A 77 -13.90 1.80 -10.26
CA GLY A 77 -13.48 2.80 -11.26
C GLY A 77 -12.53 3.87 -10.72
N LYS A 78 -11.96 3.68 -9.54
CA LYS A 78 -11.04 4.63 -8.90
C LYS A 78 -9.62 4.49 -9.41
N VAL A 79 -9.26 3.29 -9.89
CA VAL A 79 -7.93 2.94 -10.42
C VAL A 79 -8.10 2.12 -11.70
N HIS A 80 -7.26 2.33 -12.73
CA HIS A 80 -7.28 1.47 -13.92
C HIS A 80 -6.23 0.35 -13.86
N TRP A 81 -5.01 0.66 -13.42
CA TRP A 81 -3.91 -0.29 -13.31
C TRP A 81 -3.31 -0.28 -11.91
N PRO A 82 -3.23 -1.45 -11.23
CA PRO A 82 -2.58 -1.59 -9.94
C PRO A 82 -1.05 -1.72 -10.04
#